data_AF-A0AAW6F296-F1
#
_entry.id   AF-A0AAW6F296-F1
#
_cell.length_a   1.000
_cell.length_b   1.000
_cell.length_c   1.000
_cell.angle_alpha   90.00
_cell.angle_beta   90.00
_cell.angle_gamma   90.00
#
_symmetry.space_group_name_H-M   'P 1'
#
loop_
_entity.id
_entity.type
_entity.pdbx_description
1 polymer ?
#
loop_
_entity_poly.entity_id
_entity_poly.type
_entity_poly.pdbx_seq_one_letter_code
_entity_poly.pdbx_strand_id
1 'polypeptide(L)'
;MNGKVERSQQTDKTEFRNLIDLSDKTLDLNAIAMEWQEFYNKKRSHSSLNGKTPMQKLKSVEHLIPIQPGVSKKFWESNEEILPRNYEYLKFIKHRKKKTVAR
;
A
#
# COMPACT_ATOMS: atom_id res chain seq x y z
N MET A 1 -12.16 1.18 -1.92
CA MET A 1 -10.98 0.49 -1.34
C MET A 1 -10.20 1.48 -0.50
N ASN A 2 -10.35 1.45 0.83
CA ASN A 2 -9.47 2.15 1.79
C ASN A 2 -9.76 1.78 3.26
N GLY A 3 -10.85 1.08 3.54
CA GLY A 3 -11.27 0.76 4.91
C GLY A 3 -10.24 0.10 5.84
N LYS A 4 -9.20 -0.55 5.32
CA LYS A 4 -8.08 -1.05 6.16
C LYS A 4 -7.20 0.09 6.66
N VAL A 5 -6.84 1.01 5.77
CA VAL A 5 -6.04 2.19 6.10
C VAL A 5 -6.82 3.09 7.05
N GLU A 6 -8.10 3.34 6.75
CA GLU A 6 -8.99 4.17 7.57
C GLU A 6 -9.13 3.61 8.99
N ARG A 7 -9.30 2.29 9.16
CA ARG A 7 -9.36 1.68 10.51
C ARG A 7 -8.05 1.79 11.29
N SER A 8 -6.91 1.65 10.62
CA SER A 8 -5.60 1.81 11.27
C SER A 8 -5.42 3.26 11.75
N GLN A 9 -5.69 4.23 10.87
CA GLN A 9 -5.62 5.66 11.19
C GLN A 9 -6.59 6.04 12.31
N GLN A 10 -7.81 5.50 12.28
CA GLN A 10 -8.79 5.74 13.35
C GLN A 10 -8.30 5.19 14.68
N THR A 11 -7.70 3.99 14.69
CA THR A 11 -7.16 3.36 15.90
C THR A 11 -6.01 4.18 16.47
N ASP A 12 -5.07 4.62 15.63
CA ASP A 12 -3.97 5.51 16.04
C ASP A 12 -4.50 6.83 16.60
N LYS A 13 -5.55 7.39 15.99
CA LYS A 13 -6.18 8.61 16.50
C LYS A 13 -6.79 8.39 17.89
N THR A 14 -7.58 7.34 18.07
CA THR A 14 -8.34 7.12 19.30
C THR A 14 -7.50 6.62 20.47
N GLU A 15 -6.53 5.76 20.19
CA GLU A 15 -5.79 5.05 21.23
C GLU A 15 -4.38 5.60 21.47
N PHE A 16 -3.79 6.32 20.51
CA PHE A 16 -2.44 6.88 20.64
C PHE A 16 -2.45 8.39 20.68
N ARG A 17 -2.92 9.06 19.62
CA ARG A 17 -2.83 10.53 19.52
C ARG A 17 -3.67 11.25 20.57
N ASN A 18 -4.82 10.70 20.97
CA ASN A 18 -5.65 11.26 22.02
C ASN A 18 -5.01 11.21 23.42
N LEU A 19 -4.00 10.35 23.65
CA LEU A 19 -3.33 10.22 24.95
C LEU A 19 -2.08 11.10 25.06
N ILE A 20 -1.63 11.71 23.96
CA ILE A 20 -0.41 12.50 23.91
C ILE A 20 -0.75 13.98 24.12
N ASP A 21 -0.13 14.60 25.12
CA ASP A 21 -0.14 16.04 25.27
C ASP A 21 0.89 16.67 24.33
N LEU A 22 0.43 17.26 23.24
CA LEU A 22 1.29 17.95 22.26
C LEU A 22 1.78 19.32 22.74
N SER A 23 1.28 19.84 23.86
CA SER A 23 1.76 21.09 24.45
C SER A 23 3.04 20.90 25.26
N ASP A 24 3.33 19.66 25.67
CA ASP A 24 4.56 19.30 26.37
C ASP A 24 5.76 19.26 25.41
N LYS A 25 6.67 20.24 25.55
CA LYS A 25 7.88 20.36 24.73
C LYS A 25 9.01 19.42 25.17
N THR A 26 8.88 18.78 26.33
CA THR A 26 9.87 17.82 26.85
C THR A 26 9.62 16.40 26.32
N LEU A 27 8.46 16.19 25.68
CA LEU A 27 8.03 14.90 25.17
C LEU A 27 8.85 14.47 23.94
N ASP A 28 9.49 13.30 24.01
CA ASP A 28 10.06 12.64 22.84
C ASP A 28 8.98 11.88 22.07
N LEU A 29 8.33 12.59 21.14
CA LEU A 29 7.29 12.04 20.28
C LEU A 29 7.77 10.86 19.43
N ASN A 30 9.05 10.82 19.05
CA ASN A 30 9.59 9.74 18.22
C ASN A 30 9.74 8.46 19.04
N ALA A 31 10.28 8.55 20.26
CA ALA A 31 10.39 7.42 21.16
C ALA A 31 9.02 6.78 21.43
N ILE A 32 8.04 7.60 21.78
CA ILE A 32 6.68 7.15 22.09
C ILE A 32 5.98 6.56 20.85
N ALA A 33 6.21 7.14 19.66
CA ALA A 33 5.68 6.58 18.41
C ALA A 33 6.31 5.23 18.07
N MET A 34 7.61 5.05 18.30
CA MET A 34 8.28 3.75 18.12
C MET A 34 7.74 2.69 19.07
N GLU A 35 7.53 3.03 20.35
CA GLU A 35 6.95 2.12 21.33
C GLU A 35 5.53 1.70 20.95
N TRP A 36 4.70 2.65 20.51
CA TRP A 36 3.36 2.37 20.01
C TRP A 36 3.38 1.45 18.80
N GLN A 37 4.23 1.72 17.81
CA GLN A 37 4.38 0.86 16.64
C GLN A 37 4.84 -0.55 17.01
N GLU A 38 5.78 -0.68 17.96
CA GLU A 38 6.26 -1.95 18.44
C GLU A 38 5.15 -2.75 19.12
N PHE A 39 4.38 -2.10 20.00
CA PHE A 39 3.23 -2.70 20.65
C PHE A 39 2.17 -3.14 19.62
N TYR A 40 1.72 -2.22 18.76
CA TYR A 40 0.64 -2.47 17.82
C TYR A 40 0.98 -3.56 16.79
N ASN A 41 2.21 -3.55 16.27
CA ASN A 41 2.64 -4.46 15.21
C ASN A 41 3.13 -5.81 15.71
N LYS A 42 3.70 -5.89 16.92
CA LYS A 42 4.35 -7.12 17.41
C LYS A 42 3.74 -7.74 18.65
N LYS A 43 3.00 -6.97 19.47
CA LYS A 43 2.43 -7.46 20.74
C LYS A 43 0.90 -7.54 20.73
N ARG A 44 0.22 -6.63 20.02
CA ARG A 44 -1.25 -6.59 19.96
C ARG A 44 -1.81 -7.67 19.04
N SER A 45 -2.68 -8.52 19.57
CA SER A 45 -3.51 -9.44 18.80
C SER A 45 -4.66 -8.72 18.11
N HIS A 46 -4.94 -9.06 16.85
CA HIS A 46 -6.05 -8.47 16.09
C HIS A 46 -7.08 -9.53 15.73
N SER A 47 -8.35 -9.30 16.08
CA SER A 47 -9.45 -10.22 15.75
C SER A 47 -9.59 -10.45 14.24
N SER A 48 -9.42 -9.38 13.45
CA SER A 48 -9.40 -9.45 11.98
C SER A 48 -8.24 -10.28 11.39
N LEU A 49 -7.23 -10.58 12.21
CA LEU A 49 -6.10 -11.45 11.88
C LEU A 49 -6.16 -12.79 12.63
N ASN A 50 -7.35 -13.19 13.09
CA ASN A 50 -7.58 -14.42 13.86
C ASN A 50 -6.71 -14.48 15.13
N GLY A 51 -6.59 -13.35 15.84
CA GLY A 51 -5.81 -13.24 17.07
C GLY A 51 -4.30 -13.09 16.84
N LYS A 52 -3.81 -13.12 15.60
CA LYS A 52 -2.39 -12.88 15.29
C LYS A 52 -2.05 -11.40 15.35
N THR A 53 -0.77 -11.12 15.57
CA THR A 53 -0.22 -9.76 15.40
C THR A 53 0.03 -9.47 13.92
N PRO A 54 0.10 -8.19 13.52
CA PRO A 54 0.42 -7.83 12.14
C PRO A 54 1.73 -8.44 11.66
N MET A 55 2.76 -8.47 12.51
CA MET A 55 4.05 -9.10 12.22
C MET A 55 3.92 -10.61 12.02
N GLN A 56 3.16 -11.31 12.85
CA GLN A 56 2.90 -12.75 12.67
C GLN A 56 2.14 -13.03 11.37
N LYS A 57 1.17 -12.18 11.01
CA LYS A 57 0.46 -12.32 9.75
C LYS A 57 1.39 -12.10 8.57
N LEU A 58 2.24 -11.08 8.61
CA LEU A 58 3.24 -10.79 7.58
C LEU A 58 4.13 -12.00 7.34
N LYS A 59 4.75 -12.55 8.39
CA LYS A 59 5.59 -13.76 8.31
C LYS A 59 4.86 -14.95 7.67
N SER A 60 3.57 -15.13 7.97
CA SER A 60 2.79 -16.24 7.39
C SER A 60 2.57 -16.14 5.88
N VAL A 61 2.63 -14.94 5.31
CA VAL A 61 2.41 -14.68 3.88
C VAL A 61 3.65 -14.17 3.17
N GLU A 62 4.79 -14.13 3.85
CA GLU A 62 6.03 -13.54 3.34
C GLU A 62 6.49 -14.21 2.04
N HIS A 63 6.34 -15.52 1.94
CA HIS A 63 6.63 -16.30 0.74
C HIS A 63 5.76 -15.93 -0.49
N LEU A 64 4.61 -15.29 -0.28
CA LEU A 64 3.75 -14.80 -1.36
C LEU A 64 4.15 -13.42 -1.84
N ILE A 65 4.95 -12.69 -1.07
CA ILE A 65 5.39 -11.34 -1.40
C ILE A 65 6.42 -11.46 -2.53
N PRO A 66 6.12 -10.97 -3.74
CA PRO A 66 6.99 -11.20 -4.87
C PRO A 66 8.23 -10.30 -4.75
N ILE A 67 9.40 -10.89 -4.95
CA ILE A 67 10.66 -10.14 -5.01
C ILE A 67 10.82 -9.47 -6.38
N GLN A 68 11.44 -8.29 -6.40
CA GLN A 68 11.60 -7.47 -7.61
C GLN A 68 12.16 -8.25 -8.82
N PRO A 69 13.18 -9.13 -8.68
CA PRO A 69 13.68 -9.92 -9.80
C PRO A 69 12.62 -10.86 -10.38
N GLY A 70 11.83 -11.51 -9.51
CA GLY A 70 10.76 -12.42 -9.92
C GLY A 70 9.59 -11.68 -10.59
N VAL A 71 9.23 -10.50 -10.09
CA VAL A 71 8.22 -9.63 -10.73
C VAL A 71 8.69 -9.22 -12.12
N SER A 72 9.93 -8.76 -12.23
CA SER A 72 10.49 -8.27 -13.50
C SER A 72 10.55 -9.37 -14.54
N LYS A 73 11.04 -10.57 -14.15
CA LYS A 73 11.07 -11.73 -15.04
C LYS A 73 9.67 -12.07 -15.57
N LYS A 74 8.68 -12.17 -14.69
CA LYS A 74 7.28 -12.45 -15.09
C LYS A 74 6.69 -11.36 -15.99
N PHE A 75 7.02 -10.10 -15.73
CA PHE A 75 6.59 -8.97 -16.57
C PHE A 75 7.21 -9.04 -17.97
N TRP A 76 8.50 -9.35 -18.09
CA TRP A 76 9.14 -9.54 -19.39
C TRP A 76 8.60 -10.76 -20.14
N GLU A 77 8.23 -11.82 -19.42
CA GLU A 77 7.61 -13.03 -19.99
C GLU A 77 6.15 -12.83 -20.42
N SER A 78 5.42 -11.87 -19.83
CA SER A 78 3.98 -11.71 -20.09
C SER A 78 3.67 -11.13 -21.47
N ASN A 79 4.67 -10.69 -22.25
CA ASN A 79 4.49 -10.00 -23.54
C ASN A 79 3.43 -8.88 -23.48
N GLU A 80 3.27 -8.26 -22.30
CA GLU A 80 2.28 -7.20 -22.10
C GLU A 80 2.64 -5.98 -22.95
N GLU A 81 1.65 -5.50 -23.72
CA GLU A 81 1.83 -4.28 -24.50
C GLU A 81 1.84 -3.09 -23.55
N ILE A 82 2.98 -2.41 -23.46
CA ILE A 82 3.11 -1.20 -22.65
C ILE A 82 2.36 -0.07 -23.36
N LEU A 83 1.17 0.27 -22.85
CA LEU A 83 0.38 1.36 -23.39
C LEU A 83 0.85 2.70 -22.81
N PRO A 84 1.12 3.72 -23.65
CA PRO A 84 1.40 5.06 -23.17
C PRO A 84 0.17 5.67 -22.52
N ARG A 85 0.37 6.61 -21.59
CA ARG A 85 -0.72 7.27 -20.87
C ARG A 85 -1.80 7.86 -21.78
N ASN A 86 -1.43 8.33 -22.97
CA ASN A 86 -2.33 8.94 -23.96
C ASN A 86 -2.77 7.95 -25.06
N TYR A 87 -2.76 6.64 -24.79
CA TYR A 87 -3.09 5.60 -25.77
C TYR A 87 -4.42 5.82 -26.48
N GLU A 88 -5.48 6.23 -25.77
CA GLU A 88 -6.79 6.53 -26.36
C GLU A 88 -6.73 7.64 -27.43
N TYR A 89 -5.96 8.70 -27.16
CA TYR A 89 -5.77 9.79 -28.10
C TYR A 89 -4.97 9.34 -29.34
N LEU A 90 -3.91 8.56 -29.14
CA LEU A 90 -3.10 8.00 -30.23
C LEU A 90 -3.93 7.05 -31.11
N LYS A 91 -4.78 6.23 -30.48
CA LYS A 91 -5.73 5.34 -31.16
C LYS A 91 -6.70 6.16 -32.02
N PHE A 92 -7.29 7.23 -31.48
CA PHE A 92 -8.18 8.12 -32.23
C PHE A 92 -7.52 8.72 -33.49
N ILE A 93 -6.30 9.27 -33.37
CA ILE A 93 -5.57 9.83 -34.52
C ILE A 93 -5.32 8.77 -35.60
N LYS A 94 -4.89 7.56 -35.20
CA LYS A 94 -4.60 6.46 -36.13
C LYS A 94 -5.83 6.07 -36.94
N HIS A 95 -7.00 5.96 -36.30
CA HIS A 95 -8.25 5.65 -36.98
C HIS A 95 -8.66 6.75 -37.97
N ARG A 96 -8.48 8.02 -37.60
CA ARG A 96 -8.78 9.15 -38.48
C ARG A 96 -7.88 9.17 -39.72
N LYS A 97 -6.56 9.00 -39.56
CA LYS A 97 -5.62 8.94 -40.69
C LYS A 97 -5.91 7.78 -41.64
N LYS A 98 -6.30 6.61 -41.12
CA LYS A 98 -6.65 5.44 -41.93
C LYS A 98 -7.89 5.67 -42.81
N LYS A 99 -8.88 6.44 -42.31
CA LYS A 99 -10.06 6.86 -43.10
C LYS A 99 -9.71 7.86 -44.20
N THR A 100 -8.69 8.70 -44.01
CA THR A 100 -8.25 9.69 -45.01
C THR A 100 -7.47 9.05 -46.16
N VAL A 101 -6.71 7.98 -45.90
CA VAL A 101 -5.89 7.27 -46.90
C VAL A 101 -6.71 6.27 -47.75
N ALA A 102 -7.86 5.80 -47.24
CA ALA A 102 -8.75 4.89 -47.95
C ALA A 102 -9.81 5.59 -48.83
N ARG A 103 -9.68 6.90 -49.03
CA ARG A 103 -10.46 7.73 -49.97
C ARG A 103 -9.55 8.17 -51.11
#